data_AF-A0A285XUG0-F1
#
_entry.id   AF-A0A285XUG0-F1
#
_cell.length_a   1.000
_cell.length_b   1.000
_cell.length_c   1.000
_cell.angle_alpha   90.00
_cell.angle_beta   90.00
_cell.angle_gamma   90.00
#
_symmetry.space_group_name_H-M   'P 1'
#
loop_
_entity.id
_entity.type
_entity.pdbx_description
1 polymer ?
#
loop_
_entity_poly.entity_id
_entity_poly.type
_entity_poly.pdbx_seq_one_letter_code
_entity_poly.pdbx_strand_id
1 'polypeptide(L)'
;MTPRSRSAVATGIALAAALVLPTAVPSTASWTDREWATGTVGTSTFDCGTDSGYTATASSRFLGGSLAGVDLDAVAAVQGVTVAKTGAAAASVEPATSPEIGNARPFAQSFGNPLDVGLLGDLVGIDLTGLGVGLPAGSAGAVNQVATAAGTGDAVAAAGLVADSGGLLVTDTTPTGELPEPASVTLGTALPGIADVTDVGLDVGAVGATAELAGCDAIEEELWGGVVQQTLRTNLRAAVQQAVSAGETTGVTRDYGIASLDLRVDSPLVGALAAAVDDTVVQLDTAVGALGGSDGVLARTIDQGVLGVLGTLTGGLGLGTVGGTVVLSGPDLGAAVSPLLAEPVQDADGTITLDLSAGTIRVDLAHLLGDDEHGLNDLPRNHEVVLDAVTLGAVADRLGQVVDAWANRITAALTTALGSIHLRIALAADLSAPLLGVRVPIAKLSVGVDTGIAALMSGQTKLTVGVDLLGLPLGGLLGVVTGLATSLVNPLTQAVVGELATRLFALVDSLGTTITTTIGGPVVTALATVLAGLPGVLSLRVNVQEDSVPAGPGGGRAATGRHTETALRLTIADALAPGGLARVDLATATVGPNAVSLVPQRP
;
A
#
# COMPACT_ATOMS: atom_id res chain seq x y z
N MET A 1 43.39 42.98 -52.73
CA MET A 1 44.60 43.77 -52.38
C MET A 1 45.17 43.21 -51.08
N THR A 2 46.01 42.19 -51.22
CA THR A 2 47.11 41.81 -50.31
C THR A 2 48.38 42.44 -50.88
N PRO A 3 49.37 42.86 -50.06
CA PRO A 3 50.50 41.99 -49.65
C PRO A 3 50.94 42.21 -48.18
N ARG A 4 51.35 41.18 -47.43
CA ARG A 4 52.72 40.63 -47.18
C ARG A 4 53.73 41.52 -46.41
N SER A 5 54.34 40.85 -45.40
CA SER A 5 55.75 40.91 -44.90
C SER A 5 56.18 42.11 -44.01
N ARG A 6 56.53 41.88 -42.72
CA ARG A 6 57.89 41.61 -42.11
C ARG A 6 58.77 42.88 -42.09
N SER A 7 59.56 43.28 -41.09
CA SER A 7 60.13 42.73 -39.83
C SER A 7 60.88 43.88 -39.09
N ALA A 8 61.15 43.75 -37.78
CA ALA A 8 62.36 44.23 -37.04
C ALA A 8 62.22 43.80 -35.56
N VAL A 9 62.97 42.83 -35.01
CA VAL A 9 64.39 42.78 -34.54
C VAL A 9 64.71 43.76 -33.41
N ALA A 10 64.93 43.21 -32.20
CA ALA A 10 65.75 43.69 -31.06
C ALA A 10 65.36 42.84 -29.81
N THR A 11 66.17 42.30 -28.91
CA THR A 11 67.62 42.15 -28.68
C THR A 11 67.74 41.08 -27.57
N GLY A 12 68.80 40.28 -27.58
CA GLY A 12 68.95 39.13 -26.67
C GLY A 12 69.36 39.47 -25.23
N ILE A 13 69.07 38.54 -24.33
CA ILE A 13 69.85 38.26 -23.11
C ILE A 13 69.96 36.74 -22.97
N ALA A 14 71.19 36.24 -23.00
CA ALA A 14 71.53 34.86 -22.67
C ALA A 14 71.64 34.75 -21.14
N LEU A 15 70.84 33.87 -20.52
CA LEU A 15 71.05 33.42 -19.15
C LEU A 15 71.30 31.91 -19.18
N ALA A 16 72.55 31.55 -18.89
CA ALA A 16 72.99 30.18 -18.73
C ALA A 16 72.33 29.59 -17.47
N ALA A 17 71.49 28.57 -17.64
CA ALA A 17 71.01 27.76 -16.53
C ALA A 17 72.17 26.88 -16.03
N ALA A 18 72.78 27.29 -14.92
CA ALA A 18 73.69 26.42 -14.18
C ALA A 18 72.88 25.28 -13.54
N LEU A 19 73.08 24.04 -14.00
CA LEU A 19 72.67 22.84 -13.29
C LEU A 19 73.34 22.84 -11.91
N VAL A 20 72.60 23.16 -10.86
CA VAL A 20 72.95 22.78 -9.49
C VAL A 20 72.32 21.40 -9.27
N LEU A 21 73.13 20.35 -9.47
CA LEU A 21 72.79 19.01 -9.02
C LEU A 21 72.78 19.03 -7.48
N PRO A 22 71.68 18.71 -6.79
CA PRO A 22 71.73 18.53 -5.35
C PRO A 22 72.60 17.31 -5.05
N THR A 23 73.78 17.55 -4.49
CA THR A 23 74.64 16.52 -3.91
C THR A 23 73.88 15.89 -2.74
N ALA A 24 73.52 14.61 -2.86
CA ALA A 24 73.00 13.83 -1.75
C ALA A 24 74.07 13.80 -0.64
N VAL A 25 73.79 14.46 0.48
CA VAL A 25 74.58 14.30 1.69
C VAL A 25 74.09 13.01 2.36
N PRO A 26 74.92 11.98 2.51
CA PRO A 26 74.52 10.81 3.27
C PRO A 26 74.33 11.21 4.74
N SER A 27 73.08 11.20 5.19
CA SER A 27 72.76 11.25 6.61
C SER A 27 73.13 9.89 7.21
N THR A 28 74.23 9.84 7.97
CA THR A 28 74.47 8.74 8.92
C THR A 28 73.71 9.03 10.21
N ALA A 29 72.39 8.94 10.15
CA ALA A 29 71.57 8.80 11.35
C ALA A 29 71.72 7.36 11.85
N SER A 30 72.65 7.14 12.79
CA SER A 30 72.69 5.88 13.52
C SER A 30 71.59 5.89 14.57
N TRP A 31 70.53 5.12 14.33
CA TRP A 31 69.55 4.78 15.35
C TRP A 31 70.18 3.76 16.29
N THR A 32 70.68 4.22 17.44
CA THR A 32 70.93 3.34 18.58
C THR A 32 69.72 3.36 19.49
N ASP A 33 68.67 2.65 19.08
CA ASP A 33 67.59 2.26 19.97
C ASP A 33 67.73 0.78 20.32
N ARG A 34 67.36 0.42 21.55
CA ARG A 34 67.29 -0.98 21.99
C ARG A 34 66.27 -1.70 21.12
N GLU A 35 66.73 -2.50 20.16
CA GLU A 35 65.90 -3.43 19.40
C GLU A 35 65.14 -4.34 20.38
N TRP A 36 63.85 -4.05 20.54
CA TRP A 36 62.88 -5.12 20.58
C TRP A 36 62.73 -5.56 19.13
N ALA A 37 63.43 -6.61 18.73
CA ALA A 37 63.16 -7.26 17.45
C ALA A 37 61.78 -7.94 17.54
N THR A 38 60.73 -7.18 17.25
CA THR A 38 59.47 -7.73 16.75
C THR A 38 59.46 -7.49 15.25
N GLY A 39 59.27 -8.57 14.50
CA GLY A 39 59.52 -8.66 13.07
C GLY A 39 58.90 -7.53 12.24
N THR A 40 59.55 -7.29 11.12
CA THR A 40 59.16 -6.43 10.01
C THR A 40 57.65 -6.56 9.73
N VAL A 41 56.86 -5.57 10.13
CA VAL A 41 55.60 -5.28 9.42
C VAL A 41 56.05 -4.63 8.12
N GLY A 42 56.47 -5.46 7.16
CA GLY A 42 56.89 -4.99 5.85
C GLY A 42 55.65 -4.52 5.09
N THR A 43 55.76 -3.43 4.34
CA THR A 43 54.76 -2.93 3.38
C THR A 43 54.54 -3.88 2.18
N SER A 44 54.86 -5.16 2.34
CA SER A 44 54.97 -6.18 1.30
C SER A 44 54.31 -7.50 1.71
N THR A 45 53.53 -7.53 2.78
CA THR A 45 53.03 -8.78 3.37
C THR A 45 51.62 -9.17 2.95
N PHE A 46 50.81 -8.27 2.37
CA PHE A 46 49.48 -8.60 1.86
C PHE A 46 49.14 -7.78 0.60
N ASP A 47 48.82 -8.44 -0.50
CA ASP A 47 48.35 -7.88 -1.77
C ASP A 47 46.88 -8.29 -2.01
N CYS A 48 45.99 -7.31 -1.94
CA CYS A 48 44.55 -7.53 -1.98
C CYS A 48 44.10 -8.16 -3.30
N GLY A 49 43.19 -9.14 -3.20
CA GLY A 49 42.70 -9.90 -4.34
C GLY A 49 43.67 -10.96 -4.90
N THR A 50 44.91 -11.04 -4.40
CA THR A 50 45.89 -12.07 -4.81
C THR A 50 46.30 -12.99 -3.67
N ASP A 51 46.47 -12.44 -2.45
CA ASP A 51 46.84 -13.24 -1.29
C ASP A 51 45.65 -13.99 -0.66
N SER A 52 45.81 -15.31 -0.49
CA SER A 52 44.76 -16.21 -0.03
C SER A 52 44.92 -16.63 1.44
N GLY A 53 45.25 -15.70 2.34
CA GLY A 53 45.52 -15.97 3.76
C GLY A 53 44.40 -15.59 4.74
N TYR A 54 43.28 -15.11 4.22
CA TYR A 54 42.23 -14.49 5.01
C TYR A 54 41.24 -15.53 5.52
N THR A 55 40.71 -15.28 6.71
CA THR A 55 39.48 -15.89 7.20
C THR A 55 38.37 -14.88 6.98
N ALA A 56 37.40 -15.20 6.12
CA ALA A 56 36.23 -14.35 5.87
C ALA A 56 34.95 -15.04 6.35
N THR A 57 34.01 -14.26 6.85
CA THR A 57 32.71 -14.75 7.33
C THR A 57 31.58 -13.94 6.72
N ALA A 58 30.52 -14.61 6.27
CA ALA A 58 29.28 -13.99 5.81
C ALA A 58 28.08 -14.80 6.32
N SER A 59 27.00 -14.13 6.67
CA SER A 59 25.74 -14.79 7.03
C SER A 59 24.54 -13.99 6.55
N SER A 60 23.49 -14.68 6.14
CA SER A 60 22.23 -14.06 5.77
C SER A 60 21.06 -14.83 6.37
N ARG A 61 20.02 -14.09 6.77
CA ARG A 61 18.81 -14.64 7.37
C ARG A 61 17.62 -13.78 6.97
N PHE A 62 16.51 -14.37 6.54
CA PHE A 62 15.32 -13.58 6.20
C PHE A 62 14.44 -13.25 7.39
N LEU A 63 14.21 -14.20 8.30
CA LEU A 63 13.35 -14.01 9.46
C LEU A 63 14.11 -14.30 10.74
N GLY A 64 14.15 -13.36 11.67
CA GLY A 64 14.81 -13.50 12.97
C GLY A 64 14.12 -12.70 14.08
N GLY A 65 14.65 -12.82 15.30
CA GLY A 65 14.13 -12.13 16.48
C GLY A 65 13.27 -13.02 17.38
N SER A 66 12.23 -12.46 18.00
CA SER A 66 11.35 -13.17 18.94
C SER A 66 9.87 -12.86 18.70
N LEU A 67 9.02 -13.88 18.77
CA LEU A 67 7.59 -13.75 18.54
C LEU A 67 6.81 -14.49 19.63
N ALA A 68 5.98 -13.78 20.39
CA ALA A 68 5.17 -14.35 21.46
C ALA A 68 5.97 -15.21 22.47
N GLY A 69 7.22 -14.79 22.75
CA GLY A 69 8.14 -15.52 23.65
C GLY A 69 8.89 -16.69 23.02
N VAL A 70 8.66 -16.99 21.73
CA VAL A 70 9.47 -17.92 20.94
C VAL A 70 10.65 -17.17 20.34
N ASP A 71 11.85 -17.68 20.57
CA ASP A 71 13.06 -17.20 19.90
C ASP A 71 13.12 -17.81 18.48
N LEU A 72 12.94 -16.97 17.47
CA LEU A 72 12.99 -17.38 16.06
C LEU A 72 14.40 -17.82 15.69
N ASP A 73 15.43 -17.35 16.39
CA ASP A 73 16.80 -17.74 16.09
C ASP A 73 17.07 -19.22 16.40
N ALA A 74 16.28 -19.81 17.29
CA ALA A 74 16.32 -21.23 17.67
C ALA A 74 15.46 -22.13 16.76
N VAL A 75 14.64 -21.57 15.87
CA VAL A 75 13.75 -22.32 14.98
C VAL A 75 14.50 -22.71 13.70
N ALA A 76 14.70 -24.01 13.49
CA ALA A 76 15.44 -24.54 12.35
C ALA A 76 14.83 -24.15 10.99
N ALA A 77 13.50 -24.01 10.91
CA ALA A 77 12.79 -23.65 9.68
C ALA A 77 13.09 -22.22 9.19
N VAL A 78 13.54 -21.32 10.08
CA VAL A 78 13.93 -19.93 9.74
C VAL A 78 15.43 -19.73 9.88
N GLN A 79 16.20 -20.82 9.95
CA GLN A 79 17.64 -20.74 9.98
C GLN A 79 18.15 -20.14 8.66
N GLY A 80 19.06 -19.17 8.78
CA GLY A 80 19.73 -18.57 7.65
C GLY A 80 20.83 -19.47 7.07
N VAL A 81 21.76 -18.86 6.34
CA VAL A 81 23.02 -19.50 5.94
C VAL A 81 24.19 -18.71 6.50
N THR A 82 25.19 -19.39 7.02
CA THR A 82 26.47 -18.81 7.47
C THR A 82 27.61 -19.55 6.78
N VAL A 83 28.53 -18.79 6.20
CA VAL A 83 29.69 -19.30 5.47
C VAL A 83 30.95 -18.67 6.05
N ALA A 84 31.91 -19.51 6.42
CA ALA A 84 33.24 -19.09 6.84
C ALA A 84 34.29 -19.78 5.97
N LYS A 85 35.25 -19.02 5.44
CA LYS A 85 36.30 -19.56 4.58
C LYS A 85 37.67 -19.06 5.02
N THR A 86 38.63 -19.97 5.13
CA THR A 86 40.02 -19.65 5.46
C THR A 86 40.94 -20.03 4.31
N GLY A 87 41.45 -19.02 3.61
CA GLY A 87 42.35 -19.18 2.48
C GLY A 87 41.86 -20.18 1.43
N ALA A 88 42.73 -21.13 1.06
CA ALA A 88 42.39 -22.18 0.09
C ALA A 88 41.61 -23.37 0.69
N ALA A 89 41.36 -23.41 2.00
CA ALA A 89 40.60 -24.49 2.62
C ALA A 89 39.13 -24.46 2.16
N ALA A 90 38.45 -25.61 2.24
CA ALA A 90 37.01 -25.68 2.02
C ALA A 90 36.27 -24.79 3.04
N ALA A 91 35.21 -24.14 2.60
CA ALA A 91 34.37 -23.33 3.46
C ALA A 91 33.62 -24.20 4.49
N SER A 92 33.50 -23.69 5.71
CA SER A 92 32.57 -24.16 6.71
C SER A 92 31.22 -23.49 6.44
N VAL A 93 30.14 -24.28 6.33
CA VAL A 93 28.78 -23.78 6.10
C VAL A 93 27.83 -24.30 7.17
N GLU A 94 26.94 -23.44 7.63
CA GLU A 94 25.86 -23.77 8.57
C GLU A 94 24.52 -23.21 8.04
N PRO A 95 23.45 -24.02 7.94
CA PRO A 95 23.43 -25.47 8.18
C PRO A 95 24.28 -26.22 7.16
N ALA A 96 24.87 -27.35 7.58
CA ALA A 96 25.72 -28.17 6.71
C ALA A 96 24.99 -28.74 5.48
N THR A 97 23.65 -28.67 5.46
CA THR A 97 22.78 -29.10 4.36
C THR A 97 22.58 -28.03 3.27
N SER A 98 23.07 -26.81 3.48
CA SER A 98 22.95 -25.72 2.50
C SER A 98 23.66 -26.07 1.19
N PRO A 99 22.97 -26.06 0.03
CA PRO A 99 23.61 -26.32 -1.26
C PRO A 99 24.61 -25.22 -1.65
N GLU A 100 25.70 -25.62 -2.29
CA GLU A 100 26.65 -24.70 -2.94
C GLU A 100 26.05 -24.22 -4.28
N ILE A 101 25.96 -22.90 -4.47
CA ILE A 101 25.36 -22.27 -5.67
C ILE A 101 26.42 -22.10 -6.79
N GLY A 102 27.70 -22.31 -6.46
CA GLY A 102 28.83 -22.12 -7.36
C GLY A 102 29.16 -20.63 -7.53
N ASN A 103 30.42 -20.33 -7.86
CA ASN A 103 30.86 -18.99 -8.19
C ASN A 103 32.06 -19.04 -9.14
N ALA A 104 32.31 -17.91 -9.82
CA ALA A 104 33.40 -17.78 -10.78
C ALA A 104 34.69 -17.20 -10.17
N ARG A 105 34.68 -16.83 -8.87
CA ARG A 105 35.80 -16.13 -8.22
C ARG A 105 36.77 -17.14 -7.59
N PRO A 106 38.08 -17.03 -7.83
CA PRO A 106 39.05 -17.92 -7.21
C PRO A 106 39.01 -17.78 -5.69
N PHE A 107 39.11 -18.90 -4.97
CA PHE A 107 39.07 -18.94 -3.51
C PHE A 107 37.78 -18.36 -2.89
N ALA A 108 36.68 -18.25 -3.62
CA ALA A 108 35.36 -17.94 -3.06
C ALA A 108 34.47 -19.18 -3.03
N GLN A 109 33.58 -19.28 -2.06
CA GLN A 109 32.52 -20.30 -2.01
C GLN A 109 31.21 -19.65 -1.58
N SER A 110 30.12 -20.05 -2.24
CA SER A 110 28.80 -19.43 -2.13
C SER A 110 27.76 -20.50 -1.83
N PHE A 111 26.96 -20.27 -0.81
CA PHE A 111 25.93 -21.21 -0.37
C PHE A 111 24.59 -20.51 -0.25
N GLY A 112 23.52 -21.25 -0.51
CA GLY A 112 22.15 -20.79 -0.32
C GLY A 112 21.40 -21.64 0.68
N ASN A 113 20.45 -21.03 1.38
CA ASN A 113 19.45 -21.74 2.16
C ASN A 113 18.07 -21.13 1.88
N PRO A 114 17.36 -21.56 0.83
CA PRO A 114 16.03 -21.04 0.51
C PRO A 114 15.06 -21.27 1.67
N LEU A 115 14.28 -20.25 2.03
CA LEU A 115 13.26 -20.37 3.06
C LEU A 115 12.00 -21.02 2.46
N ASP A 116 11.60 -22.16 3.02
CA ASP A 116 10.33 -22.81 2.69
C ASP A 116 9.20 -22.22 3.53
N VAL A 117 8.51 -21.24 2.95
CA VAL A 117 7.39 -20.54 3.60
C VAL A 117 6.20 -21.46 3.89
N GLY A 118 6.07 -22.59 3.19
CA GLY A 118 5.01 -23.57 3.43
C GLY A 118 5.18 -24.36 4.73
N LEU A 119 6.39 -24.40 5.29
CA LEU A 119 6.70 -25.07 6.56
C LEU A 119 6.52 -24.15 7.79
N LEU A 120 6.17 -22.87 7.57
CA LEU A 120 6.07 -21.85 8.63
C LEU A 120 4.64 -21.61 9.12
N GLY A 121 3.64 -22.28 8.55
CA GLY A 121 2.20 -22.04 8.78
C GLY A 121 1.66 -22.23 10.20
N ASP A 122 2.53 -22.48 11.19
CA ASP A 122 2.18 -22.63 12.61
C ASP A 122 2.82 -21.56 13.52
N LEU A 123 3.55 -20.56 12.97
CA LEU A 123 4.08 -19.47 13.79
C LEU A 123 2.95 -18.50 14.18
N VAL A 124 2.64 -18.44 15.48
CA VAL A 124 1.56 -17.61 16.03
C VAL A 124 1.78 -16.13 15.70
N GLY A 125 0.95 -15.58 14.82
CA GLY A 125 0.86 -14.15 14.53
C GLY A 125 1.68 -13.64 13.35
N ILE A 126 2.34 -14.52 12.59
CA ILE A 126 2.96 -14.20 11.29
C ILE A 126 2.51 -15.23 10.26
N ASP A 127 1.94 -14.75 9.15
CA ASP A 127 1.60 -15.57 7.99
C ASP A 127 2.49 -15.16 6.81
N LEU A 128 3.33 -16.09 6.35
CA LEU A 128 4.26 -15.91 5.24
C LEU A 128 3.78 -16.61 3.96
N THR A 129 2.59 -17.21 3.97
CA THR A 129 2.09 -18.00 2.83
C THR A 129 1.94 -17.18 1.57
N GLY A 130 1.61 -15.88 1.70
CA GLY A 130 1.55 -14.95 0.58
C GLY A 130 2.85 -14.85 -0.22
N LEU A 131 4.00 -14.94 0.45
CA LEU A 131 5.32 -14.86 -0.21
C LEU A 131 5.56 -16.06 -1.15
N GLY A 132 4.83 -17.17 -1.00
CA GLY A 132 4.95 -18.35 -1.86
C GLY A 132 4.07 -18.33 -3.12
N VAL A 133 3.17 -17.36 -3.26
CA VAL A 133 2.19 -17.27 -4.35
C VAL A 133 2.81 -16.55 -5.57
N GLY A 134 2.49 -16.99 -6.80
CA GLY A 134 2.91 -16.29 -8.03
C GLY A 134 4.28 -16.68 -8.60
N LEU A 135 5.03 -17.55 -7.95
CA LEU A 135 6.36 -17.96 -8.41
C LEU A 135 6.31 -19.01 -9.55
N PRO A 136 7.20 -18.93 -10.55
CA PRO A 136 7.33 -19.96 -11.59
C PRO A 136 7.52 -21.36 -10.99
N ALA A 137 6.87 -22.36 -11.58
CA ALA A 137 7.01 -23.76 -11.16
C ALA A 137 8.49 -24.19 -11.26
N GLY A 138 9.10 -24.50 -10.11
CA GLY A 138 10.52 -24.82 -9.99
C GLY A 138 11.34 -23.83 -9.14
N SER A 139 10.76 -22.69 -8.77
CA SER A 139 11.32 -21.75 -7.78
C SER A 139 11.15 -22.31 -6.36
N ALA A 140 11.97 -23.29 -5.98
CA ALA A 140 12.07 -23.69 -4.58
C ALA A 140 12.71 -22.54 -3.78
N GLY A 141 11.94 -21.92 -2.87
CA GLY A 141 12.38 -20.77 -2.06
C GLY A 141 11.99 -19.43 -2.69
N ALA A 142 10.82 -18.92 -2.33
CA ALA A 142 10.43 -17.54 -2.60
C ALA A 142 11.48 -16.55 -2.09
N VAL A 143 12.03 -16.89 -0.93
CA VAL A 143 12.99 -16.08 -0.22
C VAL A 143 14.31 -16.83 -0.23
N ASN A 144 15.31 -16.21 -0.83
CA ASN A 144 16.66 -16.72 -0.89
C ASN A 144 17.53 -16.06 0.18
N GLN A 145 18.34 -16.90 0.80
CA GLN A 145 19.32 -16.51 1.81
C GLN A 145 20.67 -17.00 1.27
N VAL A 146 21.51 -16.08 0.83
CA VAL A 146 22.80 -16.41 0.19
C VAL A 146 23.94 -15.77 0.98
N ALA A 147 25.02 -16.52 1.15
CA ALA A 147 26.26 -16.00 1.73
C ALA A 147 27.46 -16.51 0.91
N THR A 148 28.42 -15.61 0.72
CA THR A 148 29.67 -15.88 0.02
C THR A 148 30.83 -15.40 0.89
N ALA A 149 31.83 -16.26 1.06
CA ALA A 149 33.07 -15.90 1.72
C ALA A 149 34.27 -16.29 0.84
N ALA A 150 35.26 -15.42 0.76
CA ALA A 150 36.47 -15.62 -0.02
C ALA A 150 37.72 -15.67 0.88
N GLY A 151 38.64 -16.59 0.57
CA GLY A 151 39.93 -16.70 1.23
C GLY A 151 40.87 -15.52 0.97
N THR A 152 40.48 -14.59 0.08
CA THR A 152 41.10 -13.29 -0.21
C THR A 152 40.64 -12.18 0.73
N GLY A 153 39.64 -12.45 1.58
CA GLY A 153 39.13 -11.48 2.54
C GLY A 153 37.85 -10.77 2.09
N ASP A 154 37.21 -11.19 1.00
CA ASP A 154 35.90 -10.67 0.59
C ASP A 154 34.77 -11.48 1.23
N ALA A 155 33.70 -10.79 1.64
CA ALA A 155 32.49 -11.39 2.17
C ALA A 155 31.26 -10.70 1.60
N VAL A 156 30.25 -11.47 1.19
CA VAL A 156 28.97 -10.96 0.67
C VAL A 156 27.83 -11.75 1.28
N ALA A 157 26.80 -11.07 1.76
CA ALA A 157 25.59 -11.67 2.27
C ALA A 157 24.36 -10.98 1.67
N ALA A 158 23.31 -11.75 1.38
CA ALA A 158 22.03 -11.23 0.91
C ALA A 158 20.87 -12.09 1.42
N ALA A 159 19.77 -11.45 1.82
CA ALA A 159 18.52 -12.10 2.22
C ALA A 159 17.32 -11.38 1.59
N GLY A 160 16.29 -12.12 1.20
CA GLY A 160 15.04 -11.57 0.63
C GLY A 160 14.58 -12.32 -0.62
N LEU A 161 13.75 -11.69 -1.43
CA LEU A 161 13.47 -12.12 -2.81
C LEU A 161 14.70 -11.83 -3.68
N VAL A 162 15.72 -12.69 -3.61
CA VAL A 162 17.04 -12.46 -4.25
C VAL A 162 17.28 -13.54 -5.31
N ALA A 163 17.83 -13.17 -6.48
CA ALA A 163 18.21 -14.10 -7.54
C ALA A 163 19.53 -14.82 -7.22
N ASP A 164 19.85 -15.88 -7.97
CA ASP A 164 21.11 -16.66 -7.82
C ASP A 164 22.39 -15.81 -7.98
N SER A 165 22.27 -14.60 -8.55
CA SER A 165 23.35 -13.62 -8.69
C SER A 165 23.45 -12.63 -7.52
N GLY A 166 22.63 -12.75 -6.47
CA GLY A 166 22.63 -11.87 -5.30
C GLY A 166 21.87 -10.55 -5.47
N GLY A 167 21.13 -10.36 -6.57
CA GLY A 167 20.31 -9.16 -6.82
C GLY A 167 18.84 -9.34 -6.41
N LEU A 168 18.15 -8.27 -6.03
CA LEU A 168 16.71 -8.31 -5.71
C LEU A 168 15.89 -8.67 -6.95
N LEU A 169 14.95 -9.61 -6.83
CA LEU A 169 14.08 -10.11 -7.90
C LEU A 169 12.86 -9.22 -8.18
N VAL A 170 12.68 -8.15 -7.40
CA VAL A 170 11.57 -7.22 -7.56
C VAL A 170 12.11 -5.91 -8.10
N THR A 171 11.59 -5.52 -9.27
CA THR A 171 11.85 -4.21 -9.90
C THR A 171 10.52 -3.55 -10.25
N ASP A 172 10.54 -2.24 -10.46
CA ASP A 172 9.38 -1.41 -10.86
C ASP A 172 8.74 -1.84 -12.20
N THR A 173 9.36 -2.78 -12.92
CA THR A 173 8.88 -3.34 -14.18
C THR A 173 8.27 -4.74 -14.06
N THR A 174 8.22 -5.30 -12.85
CA THR A 174 7.68 -6.65 -12.61
C THR A 174 6.15 -6.63 -12.69
N PRO A 175 5.51 -7.48 -13.51
CA PRO A 175 4.06 -7.52 -13.60
C PRO A 175 3.41 -7.86 -12.25
N THR A 176 2.31 -7.19 -11.91
CA THR A 176 1.65 -7.33 -10.60
C THR A 176 1.12 -8.73 -10.30
N GLY A 177 0.80 -9.53 -11.31
CA GLY A 177 0.37 -10.92 -11.16
C GLY A 177 1.50 -11.95 -10.99
N GLU A 178 2.75 -11.50 -11.10
CA GLU A 178 3.97 -12.31 -10.88
C GLU A 178 4.70 -11.90 -9.59
N LEU A 179 4.16 -10.90 -8.86
CA LEU A 179 4.66 -10.49 -7.56
C LEU A 179 4.19 -11.47 -6.48
N PRO A 180 5.06 -11.85 -5.54
CA PRO A 180 4.64 -12.51 -4.31
C PRO A 180 3.61 -11.68 -3.55
N GLU A 181 2.63 -12.34 -2.93
CA GLU A 181 1.70 -11.64 -2.05
C GLU A 181 2.41 -11.23 -0.74
N PRO A 182 1.96 -10.17 -0.07
CA PRO A 182 2.57 -9.71 1.18
C PRO A 182 2.55 -10.78 2.30
N ALA A 183 3.57 -10.74 3.15
CA ALA A 183 3.55 -11.41 4.45
C ALA A 183 2.67 -10.62 5.43
N SER A 184 1.85 -11.28 6.26
CA SER A 184 1.02 -10.58 7.25
C SER A 184 1.49 -10.82 8.67
N VAL A 185 1.40 -9.78 9.52
CA VAL A 185 1.72 -9.81 10.95
C VAL A 185 0.52 -9.30 11.73
N THR A 186 -0.04 -10.11 12.63
CA THR A 186 -1.22 -9.71 13.42
C THR A 186 -0.83 -8.88 14.63
N LEU A 187 -1.49 -7.74 14.82
CA LEU A 187 -1.33 -6.82 15.95
C LEU A 187 -2.47 -6.92 16.98
N GLY A 188 -3.52 -7.68 16.69
CA GLY A 188 -4.75 -7.73 17.49
C GLY A 188 -4.58 -8.07 18.98
N THR A 189 -3.53 -8.82 19.35
CA THR A 189 -3.24 -9.12 20.77
C THR A 189 -2.52 -8.00 21.52
N ALA A 190 -1.91 -7.06 20.78
CA ALA A 190 -1.13 -5.96 21.34
C ALA A 190 -1.96 -4.67 21.46
N LEU A 191 -2.98 -4.51 20.62
CA LEU A 191 -3.95 -3.43 20.72
C LEU A 191 -5.08 -3.81 21.72
N PRO A 192 -5.63 -2.84 22.47
CA PRO A 192 -6.83 -3.08 23.25
C PRO A 192 -7.98 -3.45 22.30
N GLY A 193 -8.99 -4.21 22.76
CA GLY A 193 -10.15 -4.52 21.94
C GLY A 193 -10.86 -3.24 21.46
N ILE A 194 -10.85 -3.01 20.15
CA ILE A 194 -11.50 -1.86 19.51
C ILE A 194 -12.88 -2.30 19.03
N ALA A 195 -13.90 -1.52 19.36
CA ALA A 195 -15.25 -1.79 18.90
C ALA A 195 -15.29 -1.83 17.37
N ASP A 196 -16.04 -2.80 16.81
CA ASP A 196 -16.24 -2.96 15.38
C ASP A 196 -14.97 -3.24 14.55
N VAL A 197 -13.89 -3.67 15.20
CA VAL A 197 -12.66 -4.18 14.57
C VAL A 197 -12.46 -5.63 15.01
N THR A 198 -12.29 -6.53 14.05
CA THR A 198 -12.06 -7.96 14.31
C THR A 198 -10.60 -8.33 14.36
N ASP A 199 -9.77 -7.70 13.52
CA ASP A 199 -8.32 -7.88 13.48
C ASP A 199 -7.64 -6.61 12.98
N VAL A 200 -6.39 -6.44 13.38
CA VAL A 200 -5.49 -5.42 12.86
C VAL A 200 -4.18 -6.10 12.56
N GLY A 201 -3.65 -5.91 11.36
CA GLY A 201 -2.38 -6.49 10.94
C GLY A 201 -1.53 -5.53 10.11
N LEU A 202 -0.28 -5.90 9.91
CA LEU A 202 0.62 -5.28 8.94
C LEU A 202 0.86 -6.28 7.82
N ASP A 203 0.64 -5.84 6.59
CA ASP A 203 1.02 -6.59 5.41
C ASP A 203 2.35 -6.00 4.89
N VAL A 204 3.39 -6.81 4.86
CA VAL A 204 4.74 -6.44 4.43
C VAL A 204 5.01 -7.09 3.08
N GLY A 205 5.28 -6.27 2.08
CA GLY A 205 5.63 -6.74 0.74
C GLY A 205 7.02 -7.36 0.66
N ALA A 206 7.61 -7.33 -0.54
CA ALA A 206 8.98 -7.79 -0.74
C ALA A 206 9.97 -6.95 0.08
N VAL A 207 10.84 -7.64 0.84
CA VAL A 207 11.90 -7.01 1.63
C VAL A 207 13.22 -7.71 1.31
N GLY A 208 14.30 -6.93 1.21
CA GLY A 208 15.64 -7.48 1.02
C GLY A 208 16.75 -6.60 1.57
N ALA A 209 17.86 -7.23 1.93
CA ALA A 209 19.08 -6.58 2.42
C ALA A 209 20.31 -7.23 1.82
N THR A 210 21.32 -6.42 1.55
CA THR A 210 22.65 -6.86 1.09
C THR A 210 23.73 -6.22 1.94
N ALA A 211 24.82 -6.96 2.15
CA ALA A 211 26.03 -6.45 2.74
C ALA A 211 27.24 -7.06 2.04
N GLU A 212 28.20 -6.22 1.66
CA GLU A 212 29.48 -6.59 1.07
C GLU A 212 30.61 -5.99 1.90
N LEU A 213 31.66 -6.78 2.11
CA LEU A 213 32.87 -6.37 2.80
C LEU A 213 34.08 -6.80 1.96
N ALA A 214 34.78 -5.81 1.41
CA ALA A 214 36.14 -5.92 0.89
C ALA A 214 37.11 -5.89 2.08
N GLY A 215 37.17 -7.01 2.82
CA GLY A 215 37.87 -7.08 4.10
C GLY A 215 39.38 -6.93 3.99
N CYS A 216 39.97 -7.27 2.83
CA CYS A 216 41.38 -6.99 2.59
C CYS A 216 41.64 -5.48 2.55
N ASP A 217 40.88 -4.75 1.73
CA ASP A 217 40.99 -3.29 1.59
C ASP A 217 40.70 -2.59 2.93
N ALA A 218 39.71 -3.07 3.68
CA ALA A 218 39.38 -2.55 5.01
C ALA A 218 40.55 -2.72 6.01
N ILE A 219 41.17 -3.91 6.03
CA ILE A 219 42.35 -4.18 6.88
C ILE A 219 43.56 -3.37 6.41
N GLU A 220 43.75 -3.22 5.10
CA GLU A 220 44.84 -2.41 4.53
C GLU A 220 44.70 -0.94 4.97
N GLU A 221 43.51 -0.36 4.86
CA GLU A 221 43.25 1.02 5.28
C GLU A 221 43.42 1.19 6.81
N GLU A 222 42.98 0.23 7.62
CA GLU A 222 43.16 0.28 9.07
C GLU A 222 44.65 0.26 9.46
N LEU A 223 45.45 -0.61 8.82
CA LEU A 223 46.86 -0.77 9.12
C LEU A 223 47.72 0.36 8.55
N TRP A 224 47.44 0.81 7.33
CA TRP A 224 48.31 1.72 6.57
C TRP A 224 47.71 3.12 6.37
N GLY A 225 46.40 3.22 6.14
CA GLY A 225 45.68 4.48 6.06
C GLY A 225 45.74 5.29 7.35
N GLY A 226 45.71 4.61 8.51
CA GLY A 226 45.95 5.21 9.83
C GLY A 226 47.32 5.89 9.95
N VAL A 227 48.37 5.32 9.36
CA VAL A 227 49.75 5.88 9.38
C VAL A 227 49.84 7.13 8.50
N VAL A 228 49.23 7.11 7.32
CA VAL A 228 49.13 8.26 6.42
C VAL A 228 48.30 9.38 7.07
N GLN A 229 47.15 9.04 7.66
CA GLN A 229 46.31 10.00 8.37
C GLN A 229 46.95 10.55 9.65
N GLN A 230 47.71 9.76 10.41
CA GLN A 230 48.46 10.25 11.58
C GLN A 230 49.56 11.23 11.16
N THR A 231 50.24 10.94 10.05
CA THR A 231 51.25 11.81 9.43
C THR A 231 50.60 13.09 8.89
N LEU A 232 49.43 12.99 8.26
CA LEU A 232 48.66 14.14 7.77
C LEU A 232 48.04 14.96 8.91
N ARG A 233 47.51 14.36 9.98
CA ARG A 233 46.97 15.06 11.17
C ARG A 233 48.04 15.87 11.90
N THR A 234 49.27 15.36 11.89
CA THR A 234 50.43 16.07 12.46
C THR A 234 50.80 17.29 11.59
N ASN A 235 50.52 17.25 10.28
CA ASN A 235 50.92 18.27 9.31
C ASN A 235 49.77 19.18 8.77
N LEU A 236 48.49 18.81 8.95
CA LEU A 236 47.30 19.46 8.36
C LEU A 236 46.09 19.32 9.30
N ARG A 237 45.96 20.25 10.25
CA ARG A 237 44.97 20.21 11.35
C ARG A 237 43.54 20.70 11.04
N ALA A 238 43.18 20.93 9.77
CA ALA A 238 41.84 21.45 9.44
C ALA A 238 41.10 20.65 8.36
N ALA A 239 41.77 20.25 7.28
CA ALA A 239 41.14 19.52 6.17
C ALA A 239 40.81 18.05 6.52
N VAL A 240 41.60 17.41 7.37
CA VAL A 240 41.42 15.99 7.74
C VAL A 240 40.28 15.80 8.76
N GLN A 241 39.95 16.82 9.54
CA GLN A 241 38.83 16.75 10.49
C GLN A 241 37.47 16.60 9.78
N GLN A 242 37.36 17.10 8.53
CA GLN A 242 36.11 17.20 7.79
C GLN A 242 35.84 15.99 6.88
N ALA A 243 36.85 15.16 6.59
CA ALA A 243 36.70 13.91 5.83
C ALA A 243 36.30 12.72 6.72
N VAL A 244 36.67 12.74 8.01
CA VAL A 244 36.36 11.68 8.99
C VAL A 244 34.87 11.72 9.43
N SER A 245 34.15 12.77 9.07
CA SER A 245 32.72 12.96 9.39
C SER A 245 31.74 12.36 8.37
N ALA A 246 32.21 11.82 7.25
CA ALA A 246 31.39 10.97 6.38
C ALA A 246 31.49 9.54 6.91
N GLY A 247 30.43 9.04 7.56
CA GLY A 247 30.40 7.79 8.31
C GLY A 247 30.48 6.50 7.49
N GLU A 248 31.18 6.49 6.36
CA GLU A 248 31.42 5.30 5.55
C GLU A 248 32.58 4.50 6.15
N THR A 249 32.30 3.26 6.55
CA THR A 249 33.34 2.29 6.90
C THR A 249 34.00 1.82 5.61
N THR A 250 35.30 2.07 5.45
CA THR A 250 36.06 1.67 4.25
C THR A 250 35.86 0.20 3.93
N GLY A 251 35.56 -0.09 2.66
CA GLY A 251 35.39 -1.46 2.17
C GLY A 251 34.07 -2.11 2.55
N VAL A 252 33.09 -1.39 3.11
CA VAL A 252 31.75 -1.91 3.40
C VAL A 252 30.71 -1.23 2.52
N THR A 253 29.89 -2.04 1.84
CA THR A 253 28.73 -1.58 1.08
C THR A 253 27.49 -2.31 1.59
N ARG A 254 26.40 -1.59 1.81
CA ARG A 254 25.12 -2.13 2.28
C ARG A 254 24.00 -1.48 1.52
N ASP A 255 23.03 -2.28 1.10
CA ASP A 255 21.79 -1.79 0.51
C ASP A 255 20.61 -2.52 1.15
N TYR A 256 19.45 -1.86 1.13
CA TYR A 256 18.19 -2.46 1.56
C TYR A 256 17.06 -2.01 0.64
N GLY A 257 15.98 -2.80 0.60
CA GLY A 257 14.80 -2.48 -0.19
C GLY A 257 13.54 -3.01 0.47
N ILE A 258 12.51 -2.18 0.50
CA ILE A 258 11.16 -2.49 0.95
C ILE A 258 10.18 -2.07 -0.16
N ALA A 259 9.43 -3.02 -0.71
CA ALA A 259 8.53 -2.77 -1.83
C ALA A 259 7.18 -2.20 -1.39
N SER A 260 6.61 -2.71 -0.29
CA SER A 260 5.35 -2.18 0.26
C SER A 260 5.23 -2.47 1.75
N LEU A 261 4.43 -1.63 2.41
CA LEU A 261 4.04 -1.80 3.79
C LEU A 261 2.63 -1.25 3.96
N ASP A 262 1.69 -2.09 4.37
CA ASP A 262 0.30 -1.71 4.54
C ASP A 262 -0.20 -2.03 5.94
N LEU A 263 -1.05 -1.16 6.47
CA LEU A 263 -1.89 -1.46 7.62
C LEU A 263 -3.21 -2.07 7.14
N ARG A 264 -3.52 -3.28 7.61
CA ARG A 264 -4.79 -3.96 7.37
C ARG A 264 -5.66 -3.89 8.62
N VAL A 265 -6.91 -3.46 8.45
CA VAL A 265 -7.92 -3.43 9.51
C VAL A 265 -9.15 -4.17 9.03
N ASP A 266 -9.50 -5.26 9.70
CA ASP A 266 -10.70 -6.02 9.39
C ASP A 266 -11.86 -5.48 10.22
N SER A 267 -12.95 -5.12 9.56
CA SER A 267 -14.14 -4.60 10.20
C SER A 267 -15.41 -5.13 9.53
N PRO A 268 -16.32 -5.79 10.29
CA PRO A 268 -17.58 -6.27 9.75
C PRO A 268 -18.48 -5.13 9.23
N LEU A 269 -18.25 -3.89 9.69
CA LEU A 269 -18.99 -2.71 9.21
C LEU A 269 -18.68 -2.39 7.75
N VAL A 270 -17.48 -2.73 7.25
CA VAL A 270 -17.13 -2.52 5.84
C VAL A 270 -17.99 -3.40 4.93
N GLY A 271 -18.22 -4.67 5.31
CA GLY A 271 -19.19 -5.54 4.62
C GLY A 271 -20.63 -5.08 4.78
N ALA A 272 -20.98 -4.46 5.90
CA ALA A 272 -22.31 -3.89 6.12
C ALA A 272 -22.64 -2.72 5.16
N LEU A 273 -21.63 -2.02 4.62
CA LEU A 273 -21.83 -0.99 3.59
C LEU A 273 -22.43 -1.60 2.31
N ALA A 274 -21.87 -2.71 1.82
CA ALA A 274 -22.41 -3.41 0.65
C ALA A 274 -23.80 -3.99 0.93
N ALA A 275 -24.00 -4.61 2.10
CA ALA A 275 -25.29 -5.15 2.50
C ALA A 275 -26.40 -4.06 2.55
N ALA A 276 -26.07 -2.84 3.01
CA ALA A 276 -27.03 -1.73 3.02
C ALA A 276 -27.48 -1.30 1.61
N VAL A 277 -26.58 -1.38 0.62
CA VAL A 277 -26.91 -1.13 -0.79
C VAL A 277 -27.83 -2.22 -1.32
N ASP A 278 -27.48 -3.50 -1.11
CA ASP A 278 -28.26 -4.64 -1.58
C ASP A 278 -29.68 -4.63 -0.98
N ASP A 279 -29.81 -4.39 0.33
CA ASP A 279 -31.09 -4.27 1.01
C ASP A 279 -31.94 -3.13 0.44
N THR A 280 -31.31 -2.01 0.09
CA THR A 280 -32.02 -0.86 -0.52
C THR A 280 -32.48 -1.17 -1.94
N VAL A 281 -31.67 -1.88 -2.74
CA VAL A 281 -32.08 -2.33 -4.08
C VAL A 281 -33.31 -3.23 -3.98
N VAL A 282 -33.32 -4.19 -3.06
CA VAL A 282 -34.49 -5.07 -2.81
C VAL A 282 -35.72 -4.26 -2.39
N GLN A 283 -35.56 -3.25 -1.53
CA GLN A 283 -36.65 -2.37 -1.12
C GLN A 283 -37.17 -1.53 -2.29
N LEU A 284 -36.29 -1.01 -3.14
CA LEU A 284 -36.64 -0.24 -4.34
C LEU A 284 -37.40 -1.10 -5.35
N ASP A 285 -36.95 -2.33 -5.63
CA ASP A 285 -37.65 -3.25 -6.53
C ASP A 285 -39.06 -3.58 -6.01
N THR A 286 -39.17 -3.83 -4.71
CA THR A 286 -40.47 -4.03 -4.05
C THR A 286 -41.35 -2.79 -4.18
N ALA A 287 -40.80 -1.60 -4.00
CA ALA A 287 -41.51 -0.33 -4.14
C ALA A 287 -41.98 -0.08 -5.59
N VAL A 288 -41.12 -0.31 -6.58
CA VAL A 288 -41.46 -0.22 -8.02
C VAL A 288 -42.59 -1.19 -8.36
N GLY A 289 -42.53 -2.43 -7.86
CA GLY A 289 -43.59 -3.42 -8.02
C GLY A 289 -44.92 -2.96 -7.41
N ALA A 290 -44.90 -2.34 -6.22
CA ALA A 290 -46.09 -1.85 -5.53
C ALA A 290 -46.72 -0.60 -6.18
N LEU A 291 -45.94 0.18 -6.94
CA LEU A 291 -46.42 1.36 -7.67
C LEU A 291 -47.27 0.97 -8.90
N GLY A 292 -46.93 -0.15 -9.55
CA GLY A 292 -47.58 -0.63 -10.77
C GLY A 292 -48.84 -1.48 -10.53
N GLY A 293 -49.54 -1.81 -11.62
CA GLY A 293 -50.77 -2.61 -11.60
C GLY A 293 -52.07 -1.78 -11.56
N SER A 294 -53.20 -2.45 -11.80
CA SER A 294 -54.54 -1.82 -11.77
C SER A 294 -54.95 -1.32 -10.38
N ASP A 295 -54.46 -1.99 -9.33
CA ASP A 295 -54.72 -1.66 -7.91
C ASP A 295 -53.45 -1.12 -7.20
N GLY A 296 -52.43 -0.76 -8.00
CA GLY A 296 -51.16 -0.21 -7.53
C GLY A 296 -51.32 1.12 -6.80
N VAL A 297 -50.28 1.53 -6.08
CA VAL A 297 -50.29 2.80 -5.34
C VAL A 297 -50.60 3.98 -6.26
N LEU A 298 -50.01 4.03 -7.47
CA LEU A 298 -50.26 5.14 -8.40
C LEU A 298 -51.70 5.18 -8.91
N ALA A 299 -52.31 4.03 -9.19
CA ALA A 299 -53.72 3.97 -9.60
C ALA A 299 -54.63 4.51 -8.48
N ARG A 300 -54.42 4.05 -7.24
CA ARG A 300 -55.16 4.53 -6.05
C ARG A 300 -54.97 6.02 -5.79
N THR A 301 -53.75 6.53 -5.94
CA THR A 301 -53.44 7.96 -5.76
C THR A 301 -54.15 8.82 -6.81
N ILE A 302 -54.21 8.35 -8.06
CA ILE A 302 -54.96 9.05 -9.11
C ILE A 302 -56.46 9.04 -8.80
N ASP A 303 -57.02 7.92 -8.37
CA ASP A 303 -58.44 7.82 -8.01
C ASP A 303 -58.82 8.78 -6.89
N GLN A 304 -58.01 8.82 -5.83
CA GLN A 304 -58.21 9.74 -4.71
C GLN A 304 -58.06 11.20 -5.13
N GLY A 305 -57.08 11.51 -5.98
CA GLY A 305 -56.89 12.86 -6.52
C GLY A 305 -58.07 13.32 -7.38
N VAL A 306 -58.60 12.44 -8.24
CA VAL A 306 -59.79 12.71 -9.05
C VAL A 306 -61.01 12.95 -8.16
N LEU A 307 -61.24 12.08 -7.17
CA LEU A 307 -62.36 12.23 -6.22
C LEU A 307 -62.26 13.53 -5.42
N GLY A 308 -61.07 13.92 -4.98
CA GLY A 308 -60.84 15.18 -4.26
C GLY A 308 -61.21 16.41 -5.08
N VAL A 309 -60.82 16.44 -6.36
CA VAL A 309 -61.15 17.55 -7.27
C VAL A 309 -62.63 17.55 -7.66
N LEU A 310 -63.25 16.39 -7.90
CA LEU A 310 -64.68 16.30 -8.19
C LEU A 310 -65.56 16.72 -7.01
N GLY A 311 -65.15 16.37 -5.78
CA GLY A 311 -65.82 16.76 -4.55
C GLY A 311 -65.86 18.27 -4.32
N THR A 312 -64.81 18.99 -4.73
CA THR A 312 -64.74 20.46 -4.61
C THR A 312 -65.50 21.19 -5.72
N LEU A 313 -65.56 20.64 -6.93
CA LEU A 313 -66.14 21.31 -8.10
C LEU A 313 -67.67 21.19 -8.20
N THR A 314 -68.29 20.09 -7.74
CA THR A 314 -69.67 19.80 -8.18
C THR A 314 -70.65 19.22 -7.15
N GLY A 315 -70.23 18.83 -5.95
CA GLY A 315 -71.13 18.36 -4.87
C GLY A 315 -72.07 17.19 -5.21
N GLY A 316 -72.01 16.62 -6.42
CA GLY A 316 -72.98 15.65 -6.93
C GLY A 316 -72.45 14.70 -8.01
N LEU A 317 -71.35 15.02 -8.73
CA LEU A 317 -70.70 14.06 -9.62
C LEU A 317 -70.05 12.95 -8.79
N GLY A 318 -70.16 11.71 -9.26
CA GLY A 318 -69.48 10.55 -8.67
C GLY A 318 -68.61 9.85 -9.70
N LEU A 319 -67.50 9.32 -9.23
CA LEU A 319 -66.64 8.45 -10.04
C LEU A 319 -67.20 7.03 -10.03
N GLY A 320 -67.33 6.43 -11.20
CA GLY A 320 -67.60 5.00 -11.38
C GLY A 320 -66.34 4.17 -11.15
N THR A 321 -66.37 2.91 -11.57
CA THR A 321 -65.19 2.04 -11.49
C THR A 321 -64.07 2.59 -12.38
N VAL A 322 -62.91 2.85 -11.79
CA VAL A 322 -61.70 3.14 -12.55
C VAL A 322 -61.11 1.82 -13.00
N GLY A 323 -60.76 1.73 -14.28
CA GLY A 323 -60.08 0.58 -14.86
C GLY A 323 -58.89 1.04 -15.70
N GLY A 324 -57.98 0.12 -15.98
CA GLY A 324 -56.81 0.41 -16.81
C GLY A 324 -55.54 -0.20 -16.23
N THR A 325 -54.40 0.31 -16.69
CA THR A 325 -53.09 -0.24 -16.35
C THR A 325 -52.10 0.86 -16.02
N VAL A 326 -51.33 0.64 -14.95
CA VAL A 326 -50.09 1.35 -14.66
C VAL A 326 -48.95 0.36 -14.83
N VAL A 327 -48.02 0.68 -15.72
CA VAL A 327 -46.85 -0.16 -16.01
C VAL A 327 -45.60 0.68 -15.77
N LEU A 328 -44.67 0.11 -15.00
CA LEU A 328 -43.33 0.62 -14.83
C LEU A 328 -42.39 -0.39 -15.49
N SER A 329 -41.55 0.08 -16.39
CA SER A 329 -40.56 -0.75 -17.10
C SER A 329 -39.25 0.01 -17.16
N GLY A 330 -38.16 -0.61 -16.71
CA GLY A 330 -36.87 0.05 -16.62
C GLY A 330 -35.71 -0.93 -16.51
N PRO A 331 -34.49 -0.40 -16.34
CA PRO A 331 -33.32 -1.23 -16.12
C PRO A 331 -33.39 -1.94 -14.76
N ASP A 332 -32.62 -3.02 -14.65
CA ASP A 332 -32.37 -3.71 -13.39
C ASP A 332 -31.53 -2.80 -12.46
N LEU A 333 -32.09 -2.48 -11.28
CA LEU A 333 -31.45 -1.63 -10.29
C LEU A 333 -30.19 -2.29 -9.69
N GLY A 334 -30.21 -3.61 -9.52
CA GLY A 334 -29.06 -4.37 -9.02
C GLY A 334 -27.90 -4.35 -10.02
N ALA A 335 -28.22 -4.50 -11.31
CA ALA A 335 -27.21 -4.38 -12.37
C ALA A 335 -26.56 -2.98 -12.44
N ALA A 336 -27.28 -1.93 -12.01
CA ALA A 336 -26.75 -0.56 -12.00
C ALA A 336 -25.70 -0.31 -10.90
N VAL A 337 -25.78 -1.03 -9.76
CA VAL A 337 -24.85 -0.87 -8.63
C VAL A 337 -23.81 -1.98 -8.54
N SER A 338 -24.04 -3.13 -9.16
CA SER A 338 -23.13 -4.30 -9.10
C SER A 338 -21.65 -3.96 -9.42
N PRO A 339 -21.31 -3.15 -10.44
CA PRO A 339 -19.90 -2.78 -10.68
C PRO A 339 -19.28 -1.99 -9.51
N LEU A 340 -20.07 -1.18 -8.81
CA LEU A 340 -19.64 -0.35 -7.68
C LEU A 340 -19.49 -1.14 -6.37
N LEU A 341 -20.02 -2.37 -6.33
CA LEU A 341 -19.91 -3.31 -5.21
C LEU A 341 -18.81 -4.35 -5.43
N ALA A 342 -18.46 -4.64 -6.69
CA ALA A 342 -17.47 -5.65 -7.04
C ALA A 342 -16.02 -5.14 -6.97
N GLU A 343 -15.81 -3.85 -7.23
CA GLU A 343 -14.46 -3.26 -7.21
C GLU A 343 -14.13 -2.68 -5.83
N PRO A 344 -12.89 -2.87 -5.32
CA PRO A 344 -12.42 -2.20 -4.13
C PRO A 344 -12.55 -0.68 -4.25
N VAL A 345 -13.00 -0.04 -3.18
CA VAL A 345 -13.17 1.42 -3.15
C VAL A 345 -11.85 2.05 -2.75
N GLN A 346 -11.27 2.83 -3.66
CA GLN A 346 -9.99 3.50 -3.44
C GLN A 346 -10.16 5.01 -3.37
N ASP A 347 -9.24 5.67 -2.67
CA ASP A 347 -9.06 7.12 -2.80
C ASP A 347 -8.36 7.49 -4.12
N ALA A 348 -8.19 8.79 -4.36
CA ALA A 348 -7.65 9.30 -5.62
C ALA A 348 -6.15 8.97 -5.84
N ASP A 349 -5.38 8.79 -4.76
CA ASP A 349 -3.94 8.54 -4.83
C ASP A 349 -3.56 7.07 -4.55
N GLY A 350 -4.54 6.20 -4.28
CA GLY A 350 -4.37 4.77 -3.99
C GLY A 350 -3.98 4.43 -2.53
N THR A 351 -3.91 5.41 -1.63
CA THR A 351 -3.39 5.21 -0.26
C THR A 351 -4.33 4.40 0.62
N ILE A 352 -5.63 4.58 0.47
CA ILE A 352 -6.67 3.87 1.22
C ILE A 352 -7.49 3.04 0.25
N THR A 353 -7.62 1.74 0.56
CA THR A 353 -8.45 0.79 -0.17
C THR A 353 -9.43 0.12 0.78
N LEU A 354 -10.72 0.09 0.43
CA LEU A 354 -11.76 -0.63 1.15
C LEU A 354 -12.22 -1.80 0.28
N ASP A 355 -12.03 -3.01 0.77
CA ASP A 355 -12.63 -4.19 0.18
C ASP A 355 -13.95 -4.49 0.89
N LEU A 356 -15.06 -4.18 0.21
CA LEU A 356 -16.41 -4.39 0.73
C LEU A 356 -16.77 -5.87 0.84
N SER A 357 -16.12 -6.74 0.07
CA SER A 357 -16.40 -8.18 0.05
C SER A 357 -15.65 -8.91 1.16
N ALA A 358 -14.39 -8.54 1.39
CA ALA A 358 -13.56 -9.08 2.46
C ALA A 358 -13.85 -8.40 3.81
N GLY A 359 -14.42 -7.19 3.81
CA GLY A 359 -14.66 -6.40 5.01
C GLY A 359 -13.38 -5.80 5.56
N THR A 360 -12.45 -5.40 4.69
CA THR A 360 -11.11 -4.96 5.08
C THR A 360 -10.82 -3.53 4.62
N ILE A 361 -10.03 -2.83 5.43
CA ILE A 361 -9.48 -1.51 5.12
C ILE A 361 -7.97 -1.70 5.05
N ARG A 362 -7.38 -1.31 3.92
CA ARG A 362 -5.94 -1.25 3.73
C ARG A 362 -5.49 0.19 3.63
N VAL A 363 -4.44 0.54 4.37
CA VAL A 363 -3.77 1.83 4.32
C VAL A 363 -2.33 1.59 3.92
N ASP A 364 -1.94 2.08 2.75
CA ASP A 364 -0.56 2.03 2.26
C ASP A 364 0.30 3.00 3.08
N LEU A 365 1.07 2.44 4.01
CA LEU A 365 1.97 3.22 4.86
C LEU A 365 3.21 3.66 4.08
N ALA A 366 3.64 2.89 3.08
CA ALA A 366 4.80 3.25 2.26
C ALA A 366 4.50 4.53 1.47
N HIS A 367 3.37 4.55 0.76
CA HIS A 367 2.92 5.72 0.00
C HIS A 367 2.62 6.92 0.91
N LEU A 368 2.06 6.69 2.11
CA LEU A 368 1.79 7.75 3.08
C LEU A 368 3.07 8.46 3.56
N LEU A 369 4.19 7.74 3.64
CA LEU A 369 5.49 8.28 4.02
C LEU A 369 6.20 8.98 2.84
N GLY A 370 5.85 8.59 1.61
CA GLY A 370 6.25 9.24 0.37
C GLY A 370 6.78 8.23 -0.66
N ASP A 371 6.62 8.54 -1.95
CA ASP A 371 7.10 7.68 -3.05
C ASP A 371 8.52 8.02 -3.54
N ASP A 372 9.08 9.14 -3.08
CA ASP A 372 10.38 9.68 -3.51
C ASP A 372 11.47 9.39 -2.44
N GLU A 373 12.55 10.20 -2.37
CA GLU A 373 13.64 10.13 -1.36
C GLU A 373 13.17 10.20 0.12
N HIS A 374 11.86 10.33 0.35
CA HIS A 374 11.22 10.41 1.66
C HIS A 374 10.43 9.13 2.02
N GLY A 375 10.38 8.15 1.12
CA GLY A 375 9.73 6.86 1.34
C GLY A 375 10.49 5.95 2.30
N LEU A 376 10.17 4.64 2.26
CA LEU A 376 10.80 3.65 3.14
C LEU A 376 12.27 3.34 2.79
N ASN A 377 12.68 3.65 1.55
CA ASN A 377 14.02 3.38 1.02
C ASN A 377 14.91 4.63 1.10
N ASP A 378 16.23 4.44 1.03
CA ASP A 378 17.25 5.52 1.08
C ASP A 378 17.26 6.37 2.38
N LEU A 379 16.60 5.89 3.43
CA LEU A 379 16.60 6.55 4.73
C LEU A 379 17.94 6.35 5.46
N PRO A 380 18.35 7.29 6.35
CA PRO A 380 19.60 7.17 7.11
C PRO A 380 19.68 5.88 7.93
N ARG A 381 20.90 5.50 8.34
CA ARG A 381 21.11 4.34 9.22
C ARG A 381 20.26 4.41 10.49
N ASN A 382 19.71 3.27 10.88
CA ASN A 382 18.87 3.06 12.06
C ASN A 382 17.70 4.05 12.15
N HIS A 383 17.08 4.37 11.01
CA HIS A 383 15.98 5.33 10.98
C HIS A 383 14.71 4.72 11.58
N GLU A 384 14.09 5.45 12.49
CA GLU A 384 12.79 5.11 13.05
C GLU A 384 11.70 5.85 12.27
N VAL A 385 10.82 5.07 11.66
CA VAL A 385 9.69 5.59 10.91
C VAL A 385 8.60 5.95 11.93
N VAL A 386 8.51 7.24 12.23
CA VAL A 386 7.55 7.74 13.22
C VAL A 386 6.19 7.93 12.55
N LEU A 387 5.24 7.07 12.92
CA LEU A 387 3.84 7.25 12.56
C LEU A 387 3.22 8.34 13.46
N ASP A 388 3.38 9.60 13.09
CA ASP A 388 2.90 10.70 13.93
C ASP A 388 1.36 10.85 13.88
N ALA A 389 0.79 11.37 14.97
CA ALA A 389 -0.66 11.48 15.13
C ALA A 389 -1.33 12.43 14.12
N VAL A 390 -0.59 13.37 13.50
CA VAL A 390 -1.14 14.29 12.50
C VAL A 390 -1.26 13.57 11.16
N THR A 391 -0.20 12.89 10.72
CA THR A 391 -0.19 12.10 9.49
C THR A 391 -1.22 10.96 9.58
N LEU A 392 -1.27 10.26 10.71
CA LEU A 392 -2.27 9.22 10.94
C LEU A 392 -3.71 9.78 11.09
N GLY A 393 -3.88 10.96 11.71
CA GLY A 393 -5.19 11.61 11.81
C GLY A 393 -5.79 11.95 10.45
N ALA A 394 -4.95 12.39 9.50
CA ALA A 394 -5.36 12.68 8.13
C ALA A 394 -5.88 11.44 7.37
N VAL A 395 -5.42 10.24 7.72
CA VAL A 395 -5.89 8.98 7.12
C VAL A 395 -7.36 8.72 7.46
N ALA A 396 -7.80 8.97 8.70
CA ALA A 396 -9.19 8.79 9.08
C ALA A 396 -10.12 9.77 8.36
N ASP A 397 -9.70 11.04 8.24
CA ASP A 397 -10.45 12.05 7.47
C ASP A 397 -10.56 11.66 5.99
N ARG A 398 -9.48 11.13 5.43
CA ARG A 398 -9.44 10.62 4.05
C ARG A 398 -10.36 9.43 3.84
N LEU A 399 -10.40 8.49 4.79
CA LEU A 399 -11.37 7.40 4.77
C LEU A 399 -12.81 7.93 4.75
N GLY A 400 -13.12 8.96 5.54
CA GLY A 400 -14.43 9.62 5.52
C GLY A 400 -14.79 10.14 4.13
N GLN A 401 -13.84 10.81 3.46
CA GLN A 401 -14.02 11.29 2.09
C GLN A 401 -14.23 10.17 1.08
N VAL A 402 -13.52 9.04 1.23
CA VAL A 402 -13.70 7.85 0.37
C VAL A 402 -15.11 7.28 0.50
N VAL A 403 -15.59 7.13 1.74
CA VAL A 403 -16.95 6.64 2.02
C VAL A 403 -18.00 7.61 1.46
N ASP A 404 -17.83 8.92 1.64
CA ASP A 404 -18.74 9.93 1.10
C ASP A 404 -18.77 9.93 -0.44
N ALA A 405 -17.60 9.86 -1.08
CA ALA A 405 -17.48 9.80 -2.53
C ALA A 405 -18.11 8.52 -3.10
N TRP A 406 -17.92 7.38 -2.44
CA TRP A 406 -18.57 6.13 -2.81
C TRP A 406 -20.10 6.18 -2.62
N ALA A 407 -20.58 6.69 -1.49
CA ALA A 407 -22.01 6.88 -1.23
C ALA A 407 -22.67 7.72 -2.33
N ASN A 408 -22.02 8.81 -2.74
CA ASN A 408 -22.50 9.68 -3.81
C ASN A 408 -22.54 8.96 -5.18
N ARG A 409 -21.56 8.10 -5.47
CA ARG A 409 -21.58 7.28 -6.70
C ARG A 409 -22.76 6.29 -6.70
N ILE A 410 -23.01 5.62 -5.58
CA ILE A 410 -24.13 4.68 -5.42
C ILE A 410 -25.47 5.41 -5.56
N THR A 411 -25.68 6.49 -4.83
CA THR A 411 -26.95 7.24 -4.88
C THR A 411 -27.19 7.87 -6.25
N ALA A 412 -26.14 8.35 -6.92
CA ALA A 412 -26.23 8.83 -8.30
C ALA A 412 -26.59 7.71 -9.30
N ALA A 413 -25.99 6.53 -9.17
CA ALA A 413 -26.30 5.37 -10.01
C ALA A 413 -27.77 4.94 -9.84
N LEU A 414 -28.24 4.81 -8.59
CA LEU A 414 -29.64 4.47 -8.30
C LEU A 414 -30.61 5.55 -8.78
N THR A 415 -30.32 6.83 -8.52
CA THR A 415 -31.15 7.96 -8.97
C THR A 415 -31.26 7.99 -10.49
N THR A 416 -30.15 7.71 -11.19
CA THR A 416 -30.13 7.64 -12.66
C THR A 416 -30.95 6.45 -13.17
N ALA A 417 -30.77 5.27 -12.57
CA ALA A 417 -31.52 4.07 -12.91
C ALA A 417 -33.03 4.27 -12.69
N LEU A 418 -33.44 4.79 -11.53
CA LEU A 418 -34.82 5.16 -11.22
C LEU A 418 -35.38 6.20 -12.20
N GLY A 419 -34.60 7.23 -12.53
CA GLY A 419 -34.99 8.27 -13.48
C GLY A 419 -35.24 7.73 -14.89
N SER A 420 -34.54 6.65 -15.27
CA SER A 420 -34.68 5.98 -16.57
C SER A 420 -35.86 5.00 -16.64
N ILE A 421 -36.50 4.67 -15.52
CA ILE A 421 -37.72 3.86 -15.52
C ILE A 421 -38.79 4.59 -16.32
N HIS A 422 -39.36 3.88 -17.29
CA HIS A 422 -40.45 4.35 -18.11
C HIS A 422 -41.78 4.08 -17.42
N LEU A 423 -42.56 5.13 -17.22
CA LEU A 423 -43.88 5.09 -16.60
C LEU A 423 -44.94 5.28 -17.67
N ARG A 424 -45.77 4.24 -17.83
CA ARG A 424 -46.95 4.27 -18.68
C ARG A 424 -48.21 4.13 -17.84
N ILE A 425 -49.04 5.18 -17.85
CA ILE A 425 -50.35 5.20 -17.21
C ILE A 425 -51.39 5.28 -18.30
N ALA A 426 -52.36 4.37 -18.27
CA ALA A 426 -53.53 4.40 -19.13
C ALA A 426 -54.75 3.99 -18.29
N LEU A 427 -55.31 4.97 -17.58
CA LEU A 427 -56.48 4.80 -16.71
C LEU A 427 -57.71 5.43 -17.35
N ALA A 428 -58.85 4.78 -17.18
CA ALA A 428 -60.14 5.25 -17.65
C ALA A 428 -61.18 5.08 -16.54
N ALA A 429 -62.03 6.08 -16.35
CA ALA A 429 -63.10 6.05 -15.36
C ALA A 429 -64.38 6.63 -15.93
N ASP A 430 -65.52 6.05 -15.56
CA ASP A 430 -66.82 6.63 -15.90
C ASP A 430 -67.19 7.72 -14.90
N LEU A 431 -67.52 8.91 -15.38
CA LEU A 431 -68.10 9.98 -14.59
C LEU A 431 -69.61 9.83 -14.58
N SER A 432 -70.21 9.77 -13.39
CA SER A 432 -71.64 9.60 -13.21
C SER A 432 -72.28 10.81 -12.53
N ALA A 433 -73.52 11.13 -12.91
CA ALA A 433 -74.33 12.14 -12.26
C ALA A 433 -75.66 11.55 -11.76
N PRO A 434 -76.19 12.02 -10.61
CA PRO A 434 -77.50 11.64 -10.14
C PRO A 434 -78.58 12.28 -11.02
N LEU A 435 -79.26 11.46 -11.80
CA LEU A 435 -80.42 11.83 -12.61
C LEU A 435 -81.63 11.07 -12.06
N LEU A 436 -82.60 11.81 -11.53
CA LEU A 436 -83.85 11.24 -10.98
C LEU A 436 -83.62 10.15 -9.90
N GLY A 437 -82.57 10.30 -9.08
CA GLY A 437 -82.22 9.36 -8.01
C GLY A 437 -81.37 8.15 -8.44
N VAL A 438 -81.03 8.04 -9.73
CA VAL A 438 -80.14 6.99 -10.27
C VAL A 438 -78.86 7.63 -10.80
N ARG A 439 -77.69 7.02 -10.52
CA ARG A 439 -76.41 7.48 -11.08
C ARG A 439 -76.29 6.99 -12.53
N VAL A 440 -76.20 7.92 -13.47
CA VAL A 440 -76.05 7.62 -14.90
C VAL A 440 -74.67 8.10 -15.36
N PRO A 441 -73.89 7.28 -16.10
CA PRO A 441 -72.63 7.72 -16.68
C PRO A 441 -72.89 8.82 -17.72
N ILE A 442 -72.24 9.97 -17.55
CA ILE A 442 -72.40 11.15 -18.39
C ILE A 442 -71.14 11.45 -19.22
N ALA A 443 -69.98 10.98 -18.77
CA ALA A 443 -68.71 11.18 -19.46
C ALA A 443 -67.72 10.07 -19.12
N LYS A 444 -66.69 9.92 -19.96
CA LYS A 444 -65.51 9.10 -19.69
C LYS A 444 -64.32 9.99 -19.42
N LEU A 445 -63.67 9.79 -18.29
CA LEU A 445 -62.38 10.38 -17.94
C LEU A 445 -61.28 9.43 -18.41
N SER A 446 -60.26 9.96 -19.07
CA SER A 446 -59.01 9.26 -19.37
C SER A 446 -57.85 10.01 -18.74
N VAL A 447 -56.97 9.28 -18.07
CA VAL A 447 -55.72 9.80 -17.50
C VAL A 447 -54.58 9.01 -18.11
N GLY A 448 -53.65 9.72 -18.74
CA GLY A 448 -52.57 9.11 -19.49
C GLY A 448 -51.23 9.79 -19.26
N VAL A 449 -50.17 9.00 -19.18
CA VAL A 449 -48.80 9.49 -19.34
C VAL A 449 -47.95 8.38 -19.95
N ASP A 450 -46.98 8.75 -20.77
CA ASP A 450 -46.00 7.82 -21.35
C ASP A 450 -44.65 8.56 -21.36
N THR A 451 -43.90 8.44 -20.27
CA THR A 451 -42.70 9.25 -20.05
C THR A 451 -41.73 8.57 -19.09
N GLY A 452 -40.47 9.03 -19.06
CA GLY A 452 -39.52 8.62 -18.01
C GLY A 452 -39.82 9.31 -16.68
N ILE A 453 -39.56 8.62 -15.56
CA ILE A 453 -39.76 9.19 -14.22
C ILE A 453 -39.00 10.52 -14.06
N ALA A 454 -37.78 10.63 -14.57
CA ALA A 454 -37.00 11.88 -14.50
C ALA A 454 -37.69 13.07 -15.21
N ALA A 455 -38.30 12.84 -16.37
CA ALA A 455 -39.02 13.87 -17.13
C ALA A 455 -40.33 14.28 -16.45
N LEU A 456 -40.96 13.37 -15.69
CA LEU A 456 -42.14 13.69 -14.90
C LEU A 456 -41.78 14.49 -13.64
N MET A 457 -40.71 14.09 -12.94
CA MET A 457 -40.24 14.76 -11.73
C MET A 457 -39.68 16.16 -11.97
N SER A 458 -38.98 16.36 -13.08
CA SER A 458 -38.48 17.68 -13.49
C SER A 458 -39.58 18.60 -14.03
N GLY A 459 -40.83 18.12 -14.13
CA GLY A 459 -41.97 18.87 -14.64
C GLY A 459 -41.92 19.14 -16.14
N GLN A 460 -41.00 18.50 -16.88
CA GLN A 460 -40.93 18.58 -18.34
C GLN A 460 -42.11 17.89 -19.02
N THR A 461 -42.69 16.89 -18.36
CA THR A 461 -43.90 16.20 -18.79
C THR A 461 -44.94 16.23 -17.67
N LYS A 462 -46.22 16.25 -18.04
CA LYS A 462 -47.36 16.21 -17.12
C LYS A 462 -48.30 15.09 -17.54
N LEU A 463 -49.17 14.68 -16.62
CA LEU A 463 -50.26 13.79 -16.97
C LEU A 463 -51.20 14.49 -17.97
N THR A 464 -51.67 13.72 -18.94
CA THR A 464 -52.75 14.11 -19.85
C THR A 464 -54.08 13.68 -19.24
N VAL A 465 -55.06 14.57 -19.28
CA VAL A 465 -56.43 14.28 -18.79
C VAL A 465 -57.41 14.62 -19.90
N GLY A 466 -58.13 13.62 -20.39
CA GLY A 466 -59.18 13.75 -21.41
C GLY A 466 -60.55 13.46 -20.83
N VAL A 467 -61.59 14.15 -21.32
CA VAL A 467 -62.97 13.91 -20.91
C VAL A 467 -63.87 13.84 -22.15
N ASP A 468 -64.51 12.70 -22.37
CA ASP A 468 -65.43 12.46 -23.49
C ASP A 468 -66.87 12.40 -23.02
N LEU A 469 -67.75 13.22 -23.60
CA LEU A 469 -69.17 13.26 -23.24
C LEU A 469 -69.95 12.14 -23.93
N LEU A 470 -70.76 11.40 -23.16
CA LEU A 470 -71.55 10.29 -23.67
C LEU A 470 -72.92 10.76 -24.18
N GLY A 471 -72.97 11.20 -25.44
CA GLY A 471 -74.22 11.31 -26.22
C GLY A 471 -75.18 12.46 -25.85
N LEU A 472 -74.78 13.39 -24.99
CA LEU A 472 -75.60 14.54 -24.58
C LEU A 472 -75.22 15.81 -25.37
N PRO A 473 -76.14 16.41 -26.16
CA PRO A 473 -75.89 17.64 -26.90
C PRO A 473 -75.98 18.85 -25.95
N LEU A 474 -74.92 19.09 -25.19
CA LEU A 474 -74.86 20.15 -24.18
C LEU A 474 -73.81 21.19 -24.60
N GLY A 475 -74.19 22.11 -25.48
CA GLY A 475 -73.30 23.16 -26.03
C GLY A 475 -72.64 24.09 -25.01
N GLY A 476 -73.02 24.04 -23.73
CA GLY A 476 -72.35 24.73 -22.61
C GLY A 476 -71.38 23.86 -21.80
N LEU A 477 -71.37 22.53 -21.97
CA LEU A 477 -70.53 21.63 -21.18
C LEU A 477 -69.08 21.56 -21.67
N LEU A 478 -68.79 22.03 -22.88
CA LEU A 478 -67.41 22.08 -23.39
C LEU A 478 -66.49 22.93 -22.50
N GLY A 479 -66.99 24.03 -21.92
CA GLY A 479 -66.24 24.85 -20.95
C GLY A 479 -66.05 24.15 -19.61
N VAL A 480 -66.98 23.29 -19.21
CA VAL A 480 -66.87 22.46 -17.99
C VAL A 480 -65.87 21.32 -18.20
N VAL A 481 -65.87 20.71 -19.38
CA VAL A 481 -64.93 19.65 -19.78
C VAL A 481 -63.49 20.18 -19.83
N THR A 482 -63.26 21.29 -20.50
CA THR A 482 -61.92 21.90 -20.56
C THR A 482 -61.47 22.46 -19.20
N GLY A 483 -62.39 23.01 -18.41
CA GLY A 483 -62.13 23.44 -17.04
C GLY A 483 -61.79 22.29 -16.09
N LEU A 484 -62.48 21.15 -16.20
CA LEU A 484 -62.22 19.96 -15.40
C LEU A 484 -60.87 19.33 -15.75
N ALA A 485 -60.60 19.14 -17.04
CA ALA A 485 -59.33 18.59 -17.50
C ALA A 485 -58.14 19.45 -17.03
N THR A 486 -58.21 20.77 -17.21
CA THR A 486 -57.14 21.68 -16.76
C THR A 486 -57.00 21.73 -15.24
N SER A 487 -58.10 21.60 -14.49
CA SER A 487 -58.08 21.57 -13.02
C SER A 487 -57.54 20.25 -12.44
N LEU A 488 -57.57 19.15 -13.19
CA LEU A 488 -57.09 17.84 -12.76
C LEU A 488 -55.59 17.61 -13.05
N VAL A 489 -55.07 18.16 -14.15
CA VAL A 489 -53.69 17.88 -14.60
C VAL A 489 -52.65 18.19 -13.53
N ASN A 490 -52.68 19.38 -12.94
CA ASN A 490 -51.63 19.78 -11.98
C ASN A 490 -51.72 19.01 -10.64
N PRO A 491 -52.89 18.88 -9.97
CA PRO A 491 -52.99 18.12 -8.72
C PRO A 491 -52.63 16.64 -8.89
N LEU A 492 -53.07 16.00 -9.99
CA LEU A 492 -52.74 14.60 -10.24
C LEU A 492 -51.25 14.41 -10.52
N THR A 493 -50.65 15.31 -11.30
CA THR A 493 -49.20 15.27 -11.54
C THR A 493 -48.43 15.44 -10.24
N GLN A 494 -48.82 16.38 -9.38
CA GLN A 494 -48.19 16.55 -8.06
C GLN A 494 -48.37 15.34 -7.14
N ALA A 495 -49.55 14.71 -7.14
CA ALA A 495 -49.80 13.53 -6.33
C ALA A 495 -48.94 12.32 -6.78
N VAL A 496 -48.85 12.07 -8.09
CA VAL A 496 -47.99 11.02 -8.65
C VAL A 496 -46.52 11.31 -8.36
N VAL A 497 -46.04 12.54 -8.62
CA VAL A 497 -44.66 12.95 -8.32
C VAL A 497 -44.36 12.81 -6.81
N GLY A 498 -45.31 13.17 -5.95
CA GLY A 498 -45.18 13.04 -4.50
C GLY A 498 -45.01 11.58 -4.05
N GLU A 499 -45.79 10.66 -4.61
CA GLU A 499 -45.61 9.22 -4.33
C GLU A 499 -44.28 8.68 -4.85
N LEU A 500 -43.89 9.04 -6.08
CA LEU A 500 -42.60 8.63 -6.63
C LEU A 500 -41.43 9.14 -5.77
N ALA A 501 -41.46 10.42 -5.37
CA ALA A 501 -40.46 11.02 -4.51
C ALA A 501 -40.40 10.33 -3.14
N THR A 502 -41.55 10.11 -2.50
CA THR A 502 -41.62 9.53 -1.14
C THR A 502 -41.26 8.05 -1.11
N ARG A 503 -41.57 7.29 -2.18
CA ARG A 503 -41.39 5.84 -2.18
C ARG A 503 -40.11 5.35 -2.84
N LEU A 504 -39.53 6.13 -3.73
CA LEU A 504 -38.32 5.74 -4.45
C LEU A 504 -37.14 6.63 -4.04
N PHE A 505 -37.26 7.94 -4.23
CA PHE A 505 -36.12 8.84 -4.03
C PHE A 505 -35.78 9.04 -2.55
N ALA A 506 -36.77 9.05 -1.66
CA ALA A 506 -36.53 9.08 -0.22
C ALA A 506 -35.78 7.84 0.30
N LEU A 507 -35.94 6.67 -0.34
CA LEU A 507 -35.16 5.48 0.00
C LEU A 507 -33.69 5.65 -0.41
N VAL A 508 -33.44 6.21 -1.59
CA VAL A 508 -32.07 6.52 -2.05
C VAL A 508 -31.40 7.58 -1.15
N ASP A 509 -32.14 8.62 -0.75
CA ASP A 509 -31.65 9.64 0.18
C ASP A 509 -31.35 9.04 1.57
N SER A 510 -32.22 8.14 2.04
CA SER A 510 -32.01 7.41 3.29
C SER A 510 -30.76 6.53 3.20
N LEU A 511 -30.54 5.84 2.08
CA LEU A 511 -29.33 5.03 1.87
C LEU A 511 -28.06 5.87 1.95
N GLY A 512 -28.04 7.05 1.30
CA GLY A 512 -26.90 7.96 1.39
C GLY A 512 -26.58 8.33 2.85
N THR A 513 -27.61 8.57 3.66
CA THR A 513 -27.46 8.84 5.10
C THR A 513 -26.98 7.61 5.86
N THR A 514 -27.53 6.43 5.58
CA THR A 514 -27.14 5.17 6.22
C THR A 514 -25.67 4.84 5.96
N ILE A 515 -25.22 4.93 4.70
CA ILE A 515 -23.84 4.69 4.31
C ILE A 515 -22.89 5.63 5.04
N THR A 516 -23.14 6.94 4.97
CA THR A 516 -22.19 7.95 5.46
C THR A 516 -22.19 8.08 6.98
N THR A 517 -23.37 8.10 7.61
CA THR A 517 -23.49 8.43 9.04
C THR A 517 -23.68 7.19 9.92
N THR A 518 -24.51 6.24 9.51
CA THR A 518 -24.91 5.12 10.37
C THR A 518 -23.86 4.03 10.37
N ILE A 519 -23.23 3.78 9.22
CA ILE A 519 -22.18 2.76 9.06
C ILE A 519 -20.82 3.42 8.89
N GLY A 520 -20.70 4.39 7.98
CA GLY A 520 -19.44 5.07 7.65
C GLY A 520 -18.81 5.81 8.84
N GLY A 521 -19.59 6.54 9.62
CA GLY A 521 -19.12 7.22 10.83
C GLY A 521 -18.43 6.26 11.83
N PRO A 522 -19.09 5.16 12.21
CA PRO A 522 -18.46 4.10 13.00
C PRO A 522 -17.20 3.49 12.35
N VAL A 523 -17.18 3.21 11.05
CA VAL A 523 -15.98 2.69 10.34
C VAL A 523 -14.81 3.68 10.46
N VAL A 524 -15.05 4.96 10.22
CA VAL A 524 -14.03 6.02 10.35
C VAL A 524 -13.54 6.13 11.79
N THR A 525 -14.45 6.03 12.77
CA THR A 525 -14.10 6.07 14.20
C THR A 525 -13.27 4.87 14.62
N ALA A 526 -13.59 3.69 14.12
CA ALA A 526 -12.85 2.46 14.36
C ALA A 526 -11.40 2.59 13.84
N LEU A 527 -11.23 3.01 12.59
CA LEU A 527 -9.90 3.26 12.02
C LEU A 527 -9.14 4.33 12.80
N ALA A 528 -9.77 5.47 13.13
CA ALA A 528 -9.14 6.52 13.92
C ALA A 528 -8.64 6.01 15.29
N THR A 529 -9.39 5.10 15.92
CA THR A 529 -9.01 4.49 17.19
C THR A 529 -7.80 3.55 17.03
N VAL A 530 -7.77 2.75 15.96
CA VAL A 530 -6.60 1.92 15.62
C VAL A 530 -5.37 2.80 15.44
N LEU A 531 -5.48 3.82 14.59
CA LEU A 531 -4.39 4.73 14.23
C LEU A 531 -3.86 5.50 15.46
N ALA A 532 -4.73 5.93 16.37
CA ALA A 532 -4.31 6.58 17.61
C ALA A 532 -3.55 5.64 18.57
N GLY A 533 -3.80 4.33 18.50
CA GLY A 533 -3.14 3.31 19.32
C GLY A 533 -1.77 2.86 18.78
N LEU A 534 -1.57 2.92 17.45
CA LEU A 534 -0.36 2.40 16.79
C LEU A 534 0.96 2.94 17.34
N PRO A 535 1.16 4.26 17.56
CA PRO A 535 2.46 4.79 17.98
C PRO A 535 2.91 4.29 19.36
N GLY A 536 1.98 3.85 20.21
CA GLY A 536 2.30 3.26 21.52
C GLY A 536 2.61 1.77 21.48
N VAL A 537 2.28 1.09 20.38
CA VAL A 537 2.34 -0.37 20.26
C VAL A 537 3.28 -0.84 19.15
N LEU A 538 3.57 -0.02 18.15
CA LEU A 538 4.40 -0.39 17.02
C LEU A 538 5.59 0.56 16.91
N SER A 539 6.81 -0.01 16.90
CA SER A 539 8.01 0.69 16.46
C SER A 539 8.49 0.05 15.16
N LEU A 540 8.69 0.90 14.16
CA LEU A 540 9.10 0.56 12.80
C LEU A 540 10.48 1.15 12.56
N ARG A 541 11.49 0.31 12.31
CA ARG A 541 12.83 0.77 11.96
C ARG A 541 13.30 0.18 10.65
N VAL A 542 13.92 1.03 9.83
CA VAL A 542 14.53 0.66 8.56
C VAL A 542 16.03 0.92 8.56
N ASN A 543 16.75 0.34 7.62
CA ASN A 543 18.21 0.49 7.48
C ASN A 543 18.96 0.22 8.79
N VAL A 544 18.63 -0.89 9.45
CA VAL A 544 19.13 -1.16 10.80
C VAL A 544 20.54 -1.74 10.72
N GLN A 545 21.50 -0.93 11.15
CA GLN A 545 22.92 -1.23 11.09
C GLN A 545 23.50 -1.45 12.48
N GLU A 546 23.90 -2.69 12.74
CA GLU A 546 24.53 -3.13 14.00
C GLU A 546 25.98 -3.55 13.72
N ASP A 547 26.90 -2.63 13.99
CA ASP A 547 28.32 -2.82 13.78
C ASP A 547 29.05 -3.13 15.09
N SER A 548 29.99 -4.06 15.01
CA SER A 548 30.94 -4.31 16.09
C SER A 548 32.32 -3.83 15.69
N VAL A 549 33.04 -3.24 16.65
CA VAL A 549 34.44 -2.85 16.45
C VAL A 549 35.31 -4.10 16.48
N PRO A 550 36.35 -4.21 15.63
CA PRO A 550 37.31 -5.30 15.72
C PRO A 550 37.92 -5.39 17.12
N ALA A 551 38.20 -6.62 17.57
CA ALA A 551 39.14 -6.80 18.67
C ALA A 551 40.49 -6.24 18.18
N GLY A 552 40.96 -5.13 18.77
CA GLY A 552 42.16 -4.42 18.31
C GLY A 552 43.37 -5.35 18.14
N PRO A 553 44.40 -4.95 17.38
CA PRO A 553 45.46 -5.85 16.90
C PRO A 553 46.18 -6.55 18.06
N GLY A 554 45.71 -7.74 18.40
CA GLY A 554 46.17 -8.56 19.50
C GLY A 554 46.69 -9.89 18.96
N GLY A 555 47.93 -10.24 19.30
CA GLY A 555 48.49 -11.56 18.96
C GLY A 555 48.92 -11.76 17.51
N GLY A 556 49.23 -10.69 16.76
CA GLY A 556 49.76 -10.81 15.39
C GLY A 556 48.70 -11.14 14.32
N ARG A 557 47.46 -10.69 14.54
CA ARG A 557 46.36 -10.76 13.58
C ARG A 557 45.74 -9.37 13.40
N ALA A 558 45.35 -9.06 12.17
CA ALA A 558 44.48 -7.94 11.86
C ALA A 558 43.08 -8.48 11.54
N ALA A 559 42.04 -7.74 11.93
CA ALA A 559 40.67 -8.16 11.71
C ALA A 559 39.76 -6.95 11.51
N THR A 560 38.71 -7.12 10.70
CA THR A 560 37.61 -6.17 10.59
C THR A 560 36.59 -6.37 11.70
N GLY A 561 35.69 -5.40 11.81
CA GLY A 561 34.44 -5.56 12.56
C GLY A 561 33.49 -6.56 11.90
N ARG A 562 32.39 -6.85 12.60
CA ARG A 562 31.17 -7.40 12.00
C ARG A 562 30.26 -6.25 11.61
N HIS A 563 29.72 -6.34 10.40
CA HIS A 563 28.87 -5.33 9.80
C HIS A 563 27.53 -5.97 9.43
N THR A 564 26.43 -5.37 9.87
CA THR A 564 25.07 -5.90 9.66
C THR A 564 24.20 -4.88 8.95
N GLU A 565 23.37 -5.35 8.03
CA GLU A 565 22.27 -4.62 7.42
C GLU A 565 20.97 -5.40 7.69
N THR A 566 19.94 -4.73 8.20
CA THR A 566 18.59 -5.31 8.32
C THR A 566 17.60 -4.33 7.73
N ALA A 567 16.89 -4.76 6.70
CA ALA A 567 16.02 -3.88 5.92
C ALA A 567 14.87 -3.34 6.77
N LEU A 568 14.18 -4.22 7.50
CA LEU A 568 13.02 -3.86 8.31
C LEU A 568 13.03 -4.56 9.66
N ARG A 569 12.87 -3.78 10.74
CA ARG A 569 12.70 -4.25 12.10
C ARG A 569 11.36 -3.77 12.65
N LEU A 570 10.52 -4.73 13.02
CA LEU A 570 9.23 -4.49 13.65
C LEU A 570 9.35 -4.84 15.14
N THR A 571 9.02 -3.90 16.01
CA THR A 571 8.90 -4.18 17.45
C THR A 571 7.49 -3.88 17.91
N ILE A 572 6.85 -4.88 18.51
CA ILE A 572 5.47 -4.80 19.00
C ILE A 572 5.50 -4.69 20.53
N ALA A 573 4.75 -3.72 21.04
CA ALA A 573 4.55 -3.41 22.45
C ALA A 573 5.84 -3.04 23.21
N ASP A 574 6.80 -2.37 22.56
CA ASP A 574 8.05 -1.93 23.22
C ASP A 574 7.80 -0.97 24.40
N ALA A 575 6.71 -0.20 24.36
CA ALA A 575 6.30 0.67 25.47
C ALA A 575 5.77 -0.09 26.69
N LEU A 576 5.32 -1.34 26.52
CA LEU A 576 4.75 -2.17 27.60
C LEU A 576 5.82 -3.06 28.27
N ALA A 577 6.86 -3.46 27.54
CA ALA A 577 8.00 -4.22 28.07
C ALA A 577 9.28 -3.88 27.30
N PRO A 578 10.43 -3.68 27.98
CA PRO A 578 11.71 -3.42 27.30
C PRO A 578 12.07 -4.59 26.36
N GLY A 579 12.17 -4.31 25.06
CA GLY A 579 12.42 -5.32 24.02
C GLY A 579 11.17 -5.85 23.33
N GLY A 580 9.99 -5.30 23.66
CA GLY A 580 8.71 -5.67 23.08
C GLY A 580 8.17 -7.03 23.53
N LEU A 581 6.89 -7.27 23.23
CA LEU A 581 6.29 -8.61 23.29
C LEU A 581 6.72 -9.46 22.08
N ALA A 582 7.07 -8.80 20.98
CA ALA A 582 7.64 -9.41 19.80
C ALA A 582 8.58 -8.42 19.11
N ARG A 583 9.66 -8.96 18.54
CA ARG A 583 10.58 -8.27 17.65
C ARG A 583 10.83 -9.15 16.44
N VAL A 584 10.54 -8.64 15.26
CA VAL A 584 10.70 -9.36 13.99
C VAL A 584 11.69 -8.60 13.13
N ASP A 585 12.80 -9.26 12.80
CA ASP A 585 13.81 -8.75 11.89
C ASP A 585 13.61 -9.41 10.52
N LEU A 586 13.38 -8.60 9.50
CA LEU A 586 13.11 -9.01 8.12
C LEU A 586 14.28 -8.62 7.22
N ALA A 587 14.81 -9.62 6.53
CA ALA A 587 15.99 -9.57 5.67
C ALA A 587 17.22 -8.96 6.37
N THR A 588 18.03 -9.83 6.97
CA THR A 588 19.31 -9.49 7.59
C THR A 588 20.47 -10.06 6.78
N ALA A 589 21.43 -9.20 6.45
CA ALA A 589 22.70 -9.54 5.84
C ALA A 589 23.85 -9.12 6.77
N THR A 590 24.80 -10.02 7.02
CA THR A 590 25.93 -9.77 7.90
C THR A 590 27.22 -10.22 7.24
N VAL A 591 28.25 -9.38 7.31
CA VAL A 591 29.59 -9.67 6.81
C VAL A 591 30.64 -9.38 7.88
N GLY A 592 31.71 -10.15 7.85
CA GLY A 592 32.77 -10.10 8.84
C GLY A 592 32.42 -10.82 10.17
N PRO A 593 33.38 -10.90 11.10
CA PRO A 593 34.72 -10.34 10.98
C PRO A 593 35.57 -11.11 9.97
N ASN A 594 36.34 -10.38 9.17
CA ASN A 594 37.38 -10.92 8.31
C ASN A 594 38.72 -10.73 9.01
N ALA A 595 39.64 -11.69 8.91
CA ALA A 595 40.89 -11.64 9.64
C ALA A 595 42.05 -12.24 8.85
N VAL A 596 43.25 -11.70 9.05
CA VAL A 596 44.50 -12.20 8.46
C VAL A 596 45.60 -12.26 9.52
N SER A 597 46.49 -13.26 9.40
CA SER A 597 47.66 -13.35 10.26
C SER A 597 48.77 -12.47 9.73
N LEU A 598 49.28 -11.56 10.57
CA LEU A 598 50.42 -10.68 10.27
C LEU A 598 51.77 -11.36 10.51
N VAL A 599 51.77 -12.63 10.96
CA VAL A 599 52.98 -13.40 11.19
C VAL A 599 53.31 -14.19 9.91
N PRO A 600 54.55 -14.12 9.39
CA PRO A 600 54.94 -14.88 8.21
C PRO A 600 54.69 -16.37 8.43
N GLN A 601 53.84 -16.98 7.60
CA GLN A 601 53.69 -18.43 7.53
C GLN A 601 55.03 -18.98 7.03
N ARG A 602 55.84 -19.60 7.90
CA ARG A 602 57.02 -20.34 7.43
C ARG A 602 56.52 -21.55 6.62
N PRO A 603 57.07 -21.79 5.42
CA PRO A 603 56.71 -22.93 4.59
C PRO A 603 57.00 -24.28 5.25
#